data_AF-A0A1I3HG90-F1
#
_entry.id   AF-A0A1I3HG90-F1
#
_cell.length_a   1.000
_cell.length_b   1.000
_cell.length_c   1.000
_cell.angle_alpha   90.00
_cell.angle_beta   90.00
_cell.angle_gamma   90.00
#
_symmetry.space_group_name_H-M   'P 1'
#
loop_
_entity.id
_entity.type
_entity.pdbx_description
1 polymer ?
#
loop_
_entity_poly.entity_id
_entity_poly.type
_entity_poly.pdbx_seq_one_letter_code
_entity_poly.pdbx_strand_id
1 'polypeptide(L)'
;MRLMSAVFMLIIVGAMISHARKPSTWNWLVEDVNREILADDSDGDRPAARQHLVQQPIGPAPADAPAGAVPVPEEVLIPNPIDTDPEEWAAAEDQFRDIRDKSPISVEEMPSYWRLFRWSRAQKRADLDQRAQRDLFFTQLWEQPKKYRGKPVSLKLHVRRVLSFDAPENSAGVKKVYELWGVTDESRAHPYVVLTDELPPGFPEGAAVDADARFTGYFLKIMGYEASDAQRGAPLLIGKLKGLPSAGLPARDPKAARQEFWQSVIIGLVVIGILAALPYIPWPWRKKAASVRQVVIKHSEDEAEEWLSKPPTGRGDGSSGSDADRSFQ
;
A
#
# COMPACT_ATOMS: atom_id res chain seq x y z
N MET A 1 10.72 -41.41 -3.13
CA MET A 1 9.33 -40.92 -2.94
C MET A 1 9.20 -39.81 -1.88
N ARG A 2 9.93 -39.82 -0.76
CA ARG A 2 9.83 -38.77 0.28
C ARG A 2 10.30 -37.37 -0.16
N LEU A 3 11.30 -37.27 -1.03
CA LEU A 3 11.81 -35.99 -1.56
C LEU A 3 10.79 -35.27 -2.47
N MET A 4 10.09 -36.00 -3.34
CA MET A 4 9.03 -35.42 -4.18
C MET A 4 7.84 -34.92 -3.37
N SER A 5 7.49 -35.60 -2.28
CA SER A 5 6.42 -35.16 -1.37
C SER A 5 6.77 -33.82 -0.68
N ALA A 6 8.03 -33.67 -0.25
CA ALA A 6 8.50 -32.43 0.37
C ALA A 6 8.53 -31.24 -0.61
N VAL A 7 8.98 -31.46 -1.86
CA VAL A 7 8.97 -30.41 -2.90
C VAL A 7 7.54 -30.02 -3.27
N PHE A 8 6.63 -30.99 -3.36
CA PHE A 8 5.22 -30.74 -3.66
C PHE A 8 4.53 -29.95 -2.53
N MET A 9 4.82 -30.28 -1.28
CA MET A 9 4.31 -29.55 -0.12
C MET A 9 4.80 -28.10 -0.11
N LEU A 10 6.07 -27.83 -0.46
CA LEU A 10 6.61 -26.48 -0.55
C LEU A 10 5.98 -25.65 -1.67
N ILE A 11 5.66 -26.29 -2.80
CA ILE A 11 4.95 -25.62 -3.91
C ILE A 11 3.52 -25.26 -3.48
N ILE A 12 2.82 -26.15 -2.79
CA ILE A 12 1.46 -25.88 -2.27
C ILE A 12 1.49 -24.76 -1.23
N VAL A 13 2.43 -24.79 -0.29
CA VAL A 13 2.59 -23.74 0.73
C VAL A 13 2.93 -22.40 0.07
N GLY A 14 3.83 -22.39 -0.92
CA GLY A 14 4.15 -21.19 -1.69
C GLY A 14 2.95 -20.64 -2.46
N ALA A 15 2.13 -21.52 -3.06
CA ALA A 15 0.91 -21.15 -3.76
C ALA A 15 -0.17 -20.60 -2.80
N MET A 16 -0.34 -21.21 -1.62
CA MET A 16 -1.26 -20.70 -0.59
C MET A 16 -0.80 -19.34 -0.05
N ILE A 17 0.49 -19.15 0.22
CA ILE A 17 1.03 -17.85 0.66
C ILE A 17 0.84 -16.79 -0.44
N SER A 18 1.05 -17.15 -1.71
CA SER A 18 0.80 -16.26 -2.83
C SER A 18 -0.69 -15.93 -3.01
N HIS A 19 -1.60 -16.84 -2.68
CA HIS A 19 -3.04 -16.63 -2.78
C HIS A 19 -3.59 -15.82 -1.60
N ALA A 20 -3.06 -16.03 -0.39
CA ALA A 20 -3.41 -15.27 0.81
C ALA A 20 -2.94 -13.80 0.77
N ARG A 21 -1.93 -13.49 -0.05
CA ARG A 21 -1.46 -12.12 -0.33
C ARG A 21 -2.36 -11.32 -1.27
N LYS A 22 -3.38 -11.94 -1.88
CA LYS A 22 -4.33 -11.22 -2.74
C LYS A 22 -5.43 -10.58 -1.86
N PRO A 23 -5.62 -9.25 -1.91
CA PRO A 23 -6.59 -8.56 -1.05
C PRO A 23 -8.03 -9.04 -1.23
N SER A 24 -8.37 -9.61 -2.40
CA SER A 24 -9.70 -10.17 -2.69
C SER A 24 -10.10 -11.35 -1.79
N THR A 25 -9.14 -12.07 -1.22
CA THR A 25 -9.38 -13.25 -0.36
C THR A 25 -9.90 -12.85 1.03
N TRP A 26 -9.80 -11.57 1.38
CA TRP A 26 -10.20 -11.02 2.68
C TRP A 26 -11.55 -10.30 2.67
N ASN A 27 -12.24 -10.28 1.52
CA ASN A 27 -13.55 -9.60 1.40
C ASN A 27 -14.63 -10.17 2.33
N TRP A 28 -14.58 -11.47 2.62
CA TRP A 28 -15.54 -12.12 3.54
C TRP A 28 -15.36 -11.67 5.00
N LEU A 29 -14.14 -11.28 5.40
CA LEU A 29 -13.85 -10.78 6.75
C LEU A 29 -14.44 -9.36 6.98
N VAL A 30 -14.69 -8.63 5.90
CA VAL A 30 -15.29 -7.28 5.91
C VAL A 30 -16.81 -7.37 5.76
N GLU A 31 -17.32 -8.38 5.05
CA GLU A 31 -18.76 -8.61 4.89
C GLU A 31 -19.46 -9.01 6.20
N ASP A 32 -18.82 -9.78 7.09
CA ASP A 32 -19.43 -10.17 8.36
C ASP A 32 -19.48 -9.00 9.37
N VAL A 33 -18.47 -8.13 9.37
CA VAL A 33 -18.48 -6.88 10.17
C VAL A 33 -19.59 -5.94 9.70
N ASN A 34 -19.80 -5.81 8.38
CA ASN A 34 -20.90 -5.01 7.83
C ASN A 34 -22.28 -5.63 8.08
N ARG A 35 -22.40 -6.96 8.13
CA ARG A 35 -23.67 -7.64 8.43
C ARG A 35 -24.12 -7.44 9.87
N GLU A 36 -23.15 -7.38 10.80
CA GLU A 36 -23.41 -7.16 12.23
C GLU A 36 -23.78 -5.70 12.52
N ILE A 37 -23.17 -4.74 11.80
CA ILE A 37 -23.51 -3.31 11.90
C ILE A 37 -24.88 -2.98 11.27
N LEU A 38 -25.28 -3.68 10.20
CA LEU A 38 -26.56 -3.45 9.53
C LEU A 38 -27.75 -4.22 10.13
N ALA A 39 -27.49 -5.14 11.07
CA ALA A 39 -28.53 -5.87 11.81
C ALA A 39 -29.03 -5.12 13.05
N ASP A 40 -28.34 -4.04 13.47
CA ASP A 40 -28.70 -3.23 14.64
C ASP A 40 -29.63 -2.05 14.29
N ASP A 41 -29.83 -1.76 13.00
CA ASP A 41 -30.59 -0.59 12.50
C ASP A 41 -32.00 -0.94 11.97
N SER A 42 -32.48 -2.16 12.19
CA SER A 42 -33.82 -2.59 11.73
C SER A 42 -34.88 -2.53 12.84
N ASP A 43 -35.10 -1.35 13.41
CA ASP A 43 -36.35 -1.08 14.12
C ASP A 43 -36.73 0.41 13.96
N GLY A 44 -37.86 0.68 13.31
CA GLY A 44 -38.46 2.02 13.27
C GLY A 44 -38.69 2.63 11.88
N ASP A 45 -39.84 2.29 11.29
CA ASP A 45 -40.70 3.14 10.44
C ASP A 45 -40.08 4.33 9.69
N ARG A 46 -39.92 4.19 8.36
CA ARG A 46 -40.13 5.32 7.43
C ARG A 46 -40.49 4.88 6.00
N PRO A 47 -41.39 5.60 5.31
CA PRO A 47 -42.09 5.09 4.14
C PRO A 47 -41.29 5.26 2.85
N ALA A 48 -41.53 4.31 1.94
CA ALA A 48 -40.96 4.21 0.61
C ALA A 48 -41.23 5.45 -0.27
N ALA A 49 -40.16 6.05 -0.82
CA ALA A 49 -40.23 6.97 -1.94
C ALA A 49 -39.35 6.46 -3.09
N ARG A 50 -40.06 6.01 -4.13
CA ARG A 50 -39.62 5.42 -5.38
C ARG A 50 -38.51 6.21 -6.09
N GLN A 51 -37.47 5.49 -6.49
CA GLN A 51 -36.52 5.88 -7.52
C GLN A 51 -37.25 6.05 -8.86
N HIS A 52 -37.43 7.28 -9.32
CA HIS A 52 -37.69 7.58 -10.73
C HIS A 52 -36.34 7.81 -11.42
N LEU A 53 -35.87 6.77 -12.12
CA LEU A 53 -34.86 6.86 -13.16
C LEU A 53 -35.42 7.73 -14.30
N VAL A 54 -34.98 8.97 -14.42
CA VAL A 54 -35.12 9.75 -15.65
C VAL A 54 -33.92 9.42 -16.53
N GLN A 55 -34.11 8.48 -17.46
CA GLN A 55 -33.27 8.33 -18.64
C GLN A 55 -33.55 9.52 -19.57
N GLN A 56 -32.58 10.41 -19.75
CA GLN A 56 -32.63 11.36 -20.87
C GLN A 56 -32.11 10.66 -22.15
N PRO A 57 -32.81 10.76 -23.28
CA PRO A 57 -32.35 10.20 -24.55
C PRO A 57 -31.20 11.04 -25.14
N ILE A 58 -30.18 10.33 -25.61
CA ILE A 58 -29.05 10.88 -26.37
C ILE A 58 -29.59 11.36 -27.73
N GLY A 59 -29.71 12.68 -27.90
CA GLY A 59 -29.94 13.31 -29.20
C GLY A 59 -28.64 13.42 -30.01
N PRO A 60 -28.70 13.41 -31.36
CA PRO A 60 -27.51 13.52 -32.20
C PRO A 60 -26.89 14.92 -32.08
N ALA A 61 -25.57 14.95 -31.93
CA ALA A 61 -24.76 16.16 -31.83
C ALA A 61 -24.91 17.06 -33.08
N PRO A 62 -25.03 18.38 -32.93
CA PRO A 62 -24.80 19.30 -34.05
C PRO A 62 -23.30 19.33 -34.34
N ALA A 63 -22.94 18.92 -35.55
CA ALA A 63 -21.66 19.26 -36.15
C ALA A 63 -21.64 20.79 -36.37
N ASP A 64 -20.53 21.40 -35.97
CA ASP A 64 -20.10 22.81 -36.19
C ASP A 64 -19.95 23.62 -34.90
N ALA A 65 -18.84 23.39 -34.19
CA ALA A 65 -18.25 24.36 -33.27
C ALA A 65 -16.72 24.32 -33.37
N PRO A 66 -16.05 25.47 -33.58
CA PRO A 66 -14.61 25.54 -33.77
C PRO A 66 -13.85 25.21 -32.48
N ALA A 67 -12.73 24.51 -32.62
CA ALA A 67 -11.79 24.19 -31.56
C ALA A 67 -11.24 25.46 -30.90
N GLY A 68 -11.74 25.79 -29.71
CA GLY A 68 -11.27 26.94 -28.93
C GLY A 68 -11.56 26.73 -27.45
N ALA A 69 -10.49 26.60 -26.67
CA ALA A 69 -10.42 26.71 -25.21
C ALA A 69 -11.48 25.94 -24.40
N VAL A 70 -11.09 24.79 -23.85
CA VAL A 70 -11.75 24.25 -22.64
C VAL A 70 -11.72 25.33 -21.54
N PRO A 71 -12.88 25.83 -21.06
CA PRO A 71 -12.89 26.75 -19.95
C PRO A 71 -12.36 26.02 -18.70
N VAL A 72 -11.30 26.56 -18.11
CA VAL A 72 -10.86 26.15 -16.77
C VAL A 72 -12.04 26.44 -15.84
N PRO A 73 -12.56 25.46 -15.07
CA PRO A 73 -13.66 25.70 -14.15
C PRO A 73 -13.30 26.86 -13.22
N GLU A 74 -14.19 27.84 -13.13
CA GLU A 74 -14.03 28.99 -12.26
C GLU A 74 -14.06 28.49 -10.80
N GLU A 75 -12.93 28.61 -10.11
CA GLU A 75 -12.74 28.13 -8.75
C GLU A 75 -13.64 28.92 -7.79
N VAL A 76 -14.71 28.30 -7.29
CA VAL A 76 -15.67 28.92 -6.38
C VAL A 76 -15.02 29.13 -5.01
N LEU A 77 -14.82 30.39 -4.62
CA LEU A 77 -14.29 30.75 -3.31
C LEU A 77 -15.43 30.92 -2.30
N ILE A 78 -15.26 30.36 -1.11
CA ILE A 78 -16.13 30.63 0.04
C ILE A 78 -15.51 31.81 0.80
N PRO A 79 -16.21 32.95 0.96
CA PRO A 79 -15.70 34.08 1.70
C PRO A 79 -15.57 33.70 3.18
N ASN A 80 -14.35 33.34 3.58
CA ASN A 80 -13.98 32.97 4.93
C ASN A 80 -12.63 33.63 5.25
N PRO A 81 -12.33 33.87 6.53
CA PRO A 81 -11.02 34.28 6.97
C PRO A 81 -9.93 33.27 6.55
N ILE A 82 -8.71 33.77 6.30
CA ILE A 82 -7.59 33.01 5.73
C ILE A 82 -6.34 33.11 6.61
N ASP A 83 -5.29 32.36 6.27
CA ASP A 83 -4.04 32.29 7.03
C ASP A 83 -3.26 33.61 7.13
N THR A 84 -3.61 34.62 6.33
CA THR A 84 -2.97 35.95 6.37
C THR A 84 -3.62 36.90 7.38
N ASP A 85 -4.77 36.52 7.95
CA ASP A 85 -5.44 37.30 8.98
C ASP A 85 -4.76 37.06 10.35
N PRO A 86 -4.21 38.11 11.00
CA PRO A 86 -3.55 37.97 12.30
C PRO A 86 -4.44 37.38 13.40
N GLU A 87 -5.74 37.69 13.41
CA GLU A 87 -6.66 37.19 14.44
C GLU A 87 -6.91 35.69 14.25
N GLU A 88 -7.11 35.26 13.00
CA GLU A 88 -7.23 33.86 12.66
C GLU A 88 -5.97 33.06 12.97
N TRP A 89 -4.80 33.67 12.74
CA TRP A 89 -3.53 33.02 13.02
C TRP A 89 -3.32 32.85 14.53
N ALA A 90 -3.65 33.87 15.33
CA ALA A 90 -3.61 33.77 16.79
C ALA A 90 -4.55 32.68 17.34
N ALA A 91 -5.77 32.57 16.78
CA ALA A 91 -6.70 31.50 17.12
C ALA A 91 -6.20 30.12 16.69
N ALA A 92 -5.51 30.03 15.54
CA ALA A 92 -4.92 28.79 15.05
C ALA A 92 -3.74 28.33 15.91
N GLU A 93 -2.90 29.25 16.40
CA GLU A 93 -1.78 28.91 17.27
C GLU A 93 -2.23 28.20 18.55
N ASP A 94 -3.36 28.62 19.13
CA ASP A 94 -3.93 27.94 20.29
C ASP A 94 -4.38 26.51 19.95
N GLN A 95 -5.12 26.33 18.85
CA GLN A 95 -5.57 25.02 18.39
C GLN A 95 -4.41 24.09 17.97
N PHE A 96 -3.31 24.66 17.48
CA PHE A 96 -2.12 23.91 17.09
C PHE A 96 -1.32 23.38 18.29
N ARG A 97 -1.59 23.84 19.52
CA ARG A 97 -0.99 23.30 20.75
C ARG A 97 -1.46 21.89 21.06
N ASP A 98 -2.68 21.55 20.65
CA ASP A 98 -3.28 20.24 20.90
C ASP A 98 -2.80 19.16 19.91
N ILE A 99 -2.08 19.57 18.87
CA ILE A 99 -1.55 18.64 17.86
C ILE A 99 -0.37 17.84 18.40
N ARG A 100 -0.49 16.52 18.34
CA ARG A 100 0.53 15.56 18.74
C ARG A 100 1.15 14.89 17.52
N ASP A 101 2.41 15.17 17.26
CA ASP A 101 3.14 14.51 16.16
C ASP A 101 3.44 13.04 16.47
N LYS A 102 3.55 12.22 15.43
CA LYS A 102 3.86 10.77 15.48
C LYS A 102 2.80 9.95 16.22
N SER A 103 1.59 10.49 16.36
CA SER A 103 0.40 9.78 16.83
C SER A 103 -0.66 9.71 15.73
N PRO A 104 -1.60 8.75 15.82
CA PRO A 104 -2.83 8.81 15.03
C PRO A 104 -3.54 10.16 15.21
N ILE A 105 -4.38 10.51 14.23
CA ILE A 105 -5.21 11.70 14.32
C ILE A 105 -6.25 11.53 15.45
N SER A 106 -6.39 12.52 16.31
CA SER A 106 -7.33 12.48 17.44
C SER A 106 -8.44 13.52 17.32
N VAL A 107 -9.52 13.36 18.09
CA VAL A 107 -10.70 14.23 18.03
C VAL A 107 -10.35 15.66 18.44
N GLU A 108 -9.41 15.83 19.37
CA GLU A 108 -8.91 17.13 19.83
C GLU A 108 -8.21 17.92 18.70
N GLU A 109 -7.73 17.24 17.67
CA GLU A 109 -7.04 17.86 16.52
C GLU A 109 -8.01 18.28 15.41
N MET A 110 -9.29 17.89 15.50
CA MET A 110 -10.31 18.19 14.48
C MET A 110 -10.52 19.70 14.25
N PRO A 111 -10.52 20.58 15.26
CA PRO A 111 -10.62 22.02 15.02
C PRO A 111 -9.53 22.55 14.10
N SER A 112 -8.28 22.13 14.33
CA SER A 112 -7.12 22.47 13.49
C SER A 112 -7.24 21.87 12.09
N TYR A 113 -7.64 20.60 12.01
CA TYR A 113 -7.86 19.88 10.74
C TYR A 113 -8.86 20.61 9.84
N TRP A 114 -10.05 20.93 10.36
CA TRP A 114 -11.10 21.61 9.60
C TRP A 114 -10.75 23.08 9.31
N ARG A 115 -10.00 23.75 10.19
CA ARG A 115 -9.48 25.09 9.91
C ARG A 115 -8.60 25.12 8.67
N LEU A 116 -7.69 24.16 8.49
CA LEU A 116 -6.85 24.10 7.30
C LEU A 116 -7.66 23.86 6.03
N PHE A 117 -8.75 23.07 6.10
CA PHE A 117 -9.71 22.97 4.99
C PHE A 117 -10.36 24.32 4.67
N ARG A 118 -10.84 25.06 5.69
CA ARG A 118 -11.41 26.41 5.46
C ARG A 118 -10.42 27.34 4.77
N TRP A 119 -9.19 27.43 5.29
CA TRP A 119 -8.16 28.29 4.72
C TRP A 119 -7.80 27.91 3.28
N SER A 120 -7.71 26.60 3.01
CA SER A 120 -7.50 26.09 1.66
C SER A 120 -8.64 26.51 0.72
N ARG A 121 -9.90 26.27 1.11
CA ARG A 121 -11.09 26.54 0.27
C ARG A 121 -11.34 28.03 0.04
N ALA A 122 -11.01 28.86 1.01
CA ALA A 122 -11.19 30.31 0.93
C ALA A 122 -10.25 31.01 -0.05
N GLN A 123 -9.27 30.29 -0.61
CA GLN A 123 -8.23 30.86 -1.47
C GLN A 123 -8.14 30.14 -2.80
N LYS A 124 -7.69 30.87 -3.83
CA LYS A 124 -7.36 30.25 -5.11
C LYS A 124 -6.08 29.46 -4.97
N ARG A 125 -5.98 28.32 -5.63
CA ARG A 125 -4.76 27.51 -5.62
C ARG A 125 -3.54 28.30 -6.12
N ALA A 126 -3.72 29.20 -7.08
CA ALA A 126 -2.64 30.04 -7.62
C ALA A 126 -2.02 30.97 -6.56
N ASP A 127 -2.86 31.59 -5.73
CA ASP A 127 -2.43 32.52 -4.68
C ASP A 127 -1.70 31.76 -3.56
N LEU A 128 -2.22 30.57 -3.19
CA LEU A 128 -1.53 29.67 -2.27
C LEU A 128 -0.17 29.23 -2.82
N ASP A 129 -0.10 28.85 -4.10
CA ASP A 129 1.14 28.35 -4.71
C ASP A 129 2.20 29.45 -4.82
N GLN A 130 1.81 30.71 -4.97
CA GLN A 130 2.76 31.83 -4.96
C GLN A 130 3.47 31.99 -3.62
N ARG A 131 2.73 31.81 -2.51
CA ARG A 131 3.25 31.96 -1.13
C ARG A 131 3.84 30.65 -0.57
N ALA A 132 3.57 29.53 -1.23
CA ALA A 132 3.96 28.21 -0.76
C ALA A 132 5.48 27.98 -0.84
N GLN A 133 6.00 27.36 0.22
CA GLN A 133 7.37 26.86 0.23
C GLN A 133 7.49 25.63 -0.69
N ARG A 134 8.40 25.67 -1.66
CA ARG A 134 8.63 24.60 -2.66
C ARG A 134 9.81 23.69 -2.32
N ASP A 135 10.83 24.22 -1.66
CA ASP A 135 12.04 23.49 -1.26
C ASP A 135 11.89 22.97 0.18
N LEU A 136 10.89 22.11 0.38
CA LEU A 136 10.59 21.50 1.67
C LEU A 136 10.81 19.99 1.60
N PHE A 137 11.81 19.52 2.35
CA PHE A 137 12.16 18.10 2.42
C PHE A 137 11.37 17.37 3.49
N PHE A 138 11.21 16.06 3.31
CA PHE A 138 10.55 15.20 4.29
C PHE A 138 11.17 15.34 5.68
N THR A 139 12.51 15.34 5.74
CA THR A 139 13.29 15.46 6.98
C THR A 139 13.02 16.76 7.75
N GLN A 140 12.75 17.86 7.06
CA GLN A 140 12.44 19.15 7.70
C GLN A 140 11.08 19.12 8.40
N LEU A 141 10.07 18.51 7.77
CA LEU A 141 8.76 18.30 8.39
C LEU A 141 8.86 17.31 9.56
N TRP A 142 9.72 16.29 9.42
CA TRP A 142 9.90 15.26 10.42
C TRP A 142 10.57 15.77 11.71
N GLU A 143 11.65 16.55 11.57
CA GLU A 143 12.46 17.05 12.68
C GLU A 143 11.91 18.35 13.27
N GLN A 144 11.27 19.21 12.45
CA GLN A 144 10.79 20.53 12.87
C GLN A 144 9.30 20.75 12.55
N PRO A 145 8.38 19.84 12.94
CA PRO A 145 6.98 19.92 12.53
C PRO A 145 6.30 21.24 12.99
N LYS A 146 6.60 21.69 14.20
CA LYS A 146 6.07 22.96 14.75
C LYS A 146 6.42 24.18 13.90
N LYS A 147 7.59 24.18 13.23
CA LYS A 147 8.05 25.31 12.41
C LYS A 147 7.23 25.46 11.13
N TYR A 148 6.71 24.37 10.58
CA TYR A 148 6.04 24.33 9.27
C TYR A 148 4.52 24.19 9.38
N ARG A 149 4.00 23.91 10.58
CA ARG A 149 2.56 23.75 10.83
C ARG A 149 1.78 24.98 10.41
N GLY A 150 0.71 24.75 9.66
CA GLY A 150 -0.17 25.80 9.13
C GLY A 150 0.47 26.72 8.09
N LYS A 151 1.71 26.46 7.64
CA LYS A 151 2.34 27.24 6.57
C LYS A 151 2.04 26.63 5.19
N PRO A 152 1.86 27.45 4.15
CA PRO A 152 1.61 26.96 2.80
C PRO A 152 2.87 26.28 2.24
N VAL A 153 2.69 25.11 1.66
CA VAL A 153 3.72 24.26 1.05
C VAL A 153 3.23 23.73 -0.29
N SER A 154 4.16 23.51 -1.22
CA SER A 154 3.87 23.00 -2.57
C SER A 154 4.78 21.83 -2.87
N LEU A 155 4.19 20.66 -3.15
CA LEU A 155 4.89 19.41 -3.34
C LEU A 155 4.50 18.78 -4.68
N LYS A 156 5.48 18.20 -5.38
CA LYS A 156 5.22 17.29 -6.50
C LYS A 156 5.17 15.87 -5.96
N LEU A 157 4.04 15.20 -6.14
CA LEU A 157 3.76 13.88 -5.60
C LEU A 157 3.58 12.86 -6.72
N HIS A 158 4.23 11.70 -6.55
CA HIS A 158 3.91 10.46 -7.24
C HIS A 158 2.86 9.73 -6.41
N VAL A 159 1.60 9.87 -6.81
CA VAL A 159 0.45 9.33 -6.09
C VAL A 159 0.34 7.83 -6.36
N ARG A 160 0.22 7.05 -5.28
CA ARG A 160 0.16 5.59 -5.28
C ARG A 160 -1.16 5.02 -4.80
N ARG A 161 -1.94 5.81 -4.07
CA ARG A 161 -3.27 5.43 -3.59
C ARG A 161 -4.10 6.68 -3.37
N VAL A 162 -5.39 6.58 -3.70
CA VAL A 162 -6.38 7.62 -3.46
C VAL A 162 -7.62 6.95 -2.89
N LEU A 163 -7.99 7.31 -1.68
CA LEU A 163 -9.23 6.90 -1.04
C LEU A 163 -10.18 8.08 -0.92
N SER A 164 -11.47 7.79 -0.81
CA SER A 164 -12.48 8.80 -0.54
C SER A 164 -13.38 8.37 0.61
N PHE A 165 -13.78 9.33 1.43
CA PHE A 165 -14.75 9.13 2.50
C PHE A 165 -15.66 10.34 2.64
N ASP A 166 -16.87 10.09 3.10
CA ASP A 166 -17.81 11.15 3.45
C ASP A 166 -17.37 11.78 4.77
N ALA A 167 -17.33 13.11 4.78
CA ALA A 167 -16.97 13.87 5.97
C ALA A 167 -18.20 14.01 6.87
N PRO A 168 -18.06 13.84 8.20
CA PRO A 168 -19.11 14.19 9.14
C PRO A 168 -19.38 15.70 9.07
N GLU A 169 -20.48 16.15 9.65
CA GLU A 169 -20.76 17.58 9.75
C GLU A 169 -19.58 18.31 10.41
N ASN A 170 -19.10 19.36 9.75
CA ASN A 170 -17.88 20.04 10.15
C ASN A 170 -17.95 21.53 9.88
N SER A 171 -17.11 22.26 10.61
CA SER A 171 -17.01 23.72 10.53
C SER A 171 -16.42 24.24 9.22
N ALA A 172 -15.96 23.37 8.32
CA ALA A 172 -15.46 23.74 7.01
C ALA A 172 -16.50 23.52 5.89
N GLY A 173 -17.66 22.93 6.18
CA GLY A 173 -18.67 22.58 5.18
C GLY A 173 -18.17 21.60 4.11
N VAL A 174 -17.18 20.77 4.43
CA VAL A 174 -16.64 19.74 3.54
C VAL A 174 -17.56 18.53 3.61
N LYS A 175 -17.99 17.99 2.47
CA LYS A 175 -18.88 16.81 2.43
C LYS A 175 -18.14 15.53 2.13
N LYS A 176 -17.07 15.62 1.35
CA LYS A 176 -16.27 14.49 0.91
C LYS A 176 -14.80 14.87 1.04
N VAL A 177 -13.99 13.94 1.52
CA VAL A 177 -12.54 14.10 1.61
C VAL A 177 -11.88 13.00 0.81
N TYR A 178 -10.87 13.39 0.06
CA TYR A 178 -9.99 12.49 -0.67
C TYR A 178 -8.65 12.43 0.03
N GLU A 179 -8.22 11.22 0.35
CA GLU A 179 -6.95 10.92 0.99
C GLU A 179 -6.00 10.30 -0.03
N LEU A 180 -4.94 11.03 -0.34
CA LEU A 180 -3.92 10.66 -1.30
C LEU A 180 -2.64 10.27 -0.58
N TRP A 181 -2.13 9.10 -0.89
CA TRP A 181 -0.81 8.64 -0.47
C TRP A 181 0.13 8.77 -1.64
N GLY A 182 1.20 9.52 -1.47
CA GLY A 182 2.20 9.72 -2.51
C GLY A 182 3.58 9.97 -1.96
N VAL A 183 4.59 9.91 -2.83
CA VAL A 183 5.99 10.14 -2.48
C VAL A 183 6.54 11.28 -3.33
N THR A 184 7.53 12.00 -2.81
CA THR A 184 8.31 12.94 -3.63
C THR A 184 9.56 12.23 -4.16
N ASP A 185 10.23 12.84 -5.13
CA ASP A 185 11.53 12.34 -5.62
C ASP A 185 12.55 12.17 -4.48
N GLU A 186 12.49 13.03 -3.46
CA GLU A 186 13.37 13.02 -2.29
C GLU A 186 12.95 12.01 -1.22
N SER A 187 11.64 11.89 -0.92
CA SER A 187 11.18 11.08 0.20
C SER A 187 11.25 9.56 -0.06
N ARG A 188 11.38 9.17 -1.33
CA ARG A 188 11.52 7.77 -1.77
C ARG A 188 10.45 6.84 -1.21
N ALA A 189 10.77 6.05 -0.18
CA ALA A 189 9.87 5.08 0.44
C ALA A 189 8.99 5.69 1.56
N HIS A 190 9.20 6.96 1.90
CA HIS A 190 8.47 7.66 2.95
C HIS A 190 7.31 8.46 2.34
N PRO A 191 6.05 8.06 2.59
CA PRO A 191 4.91 8.72 2.00
C PRO A 191 4.57 10.03 2.69
N TYR A 192 3.93 10.90 1.91
CA TYR A 192 3.09 11.99 2.37
C TYR A 192 1.64 11.52 2.28
N VAL A 193 0.84 11.97 3.25
CA VAL A 193 -0.62 11.86 3.21
C VAL A 193 -1.18 13.24 2.93
N VAL A 194 -1.94 13.35 1.85
CA VAL A 194 -2.51 14.61 1.40
C VAL A 194 -4.02 14.48 1.37
N LEU A 195 -4.69 15.48 1.93
CA LEU A 195 -6.14 15.55 2.00
C LEU A 195 -6.64 16.73 1.16
N THR A 196 -7.67 16.48 0.38
CA THR A 196 -8.35 17.49 -0.43
C THR A 196 -9.85 17.23 -0.49
N ASP A 197 -10.66 18.27 -0.66
CA ASP A 197 -12.12 18.16 -0.77
C ASP A 197 -12.58 17.97 -2.23
N GLU A 198 -11.69 18.19 -3.20
CA GLU A 198 -11.96 18.07 -4.62
C GLU A 198 -10.80 17.40 -5.36
N LEU A 199 -11.09 16.38 -6.17
CA LEU A 199 -10.13 15.81 -7.10
C LEU A 199 -10.20 16.51 -8.46
N PRO A 200 -9.07 16.69 -9.15
CA PRO A 200 -9.06 17.14 -10.53
C PRO A 200 -9.94 16.25 -11.42
N PRO A 201 -10.66 16.80 -12.42
CA PRO A 201 -11.47 15.99 -13.32
C PRO A 201 -10.66 14.87 -13.97
N GLY A 202 -11.16 13.63 -13.85
CA GLY A 202 -10.51 12.45 -14.41
C GLY A 202 -9.28 11.93 -13.64
N PHE A 203 -8.99 12.46 -12.43
CA PHE A 203 -7.93 11.94 -11.59
C PHE A 203 -8.28 10.53 -11.07
N PRO A 204 -7.36 9.55 -11.14
CA PRO A 204 -7.65 8.17 -10.75
C PRO A 204 -7.87 8.01 -9.24
N GLU A 205 -8.83 7.16 -8.89
CA GLU A 205 -9.13 6.75 -7.51
C GLU A 205 -8.85 5.25 -7.31
N GLY A 206 -8.49 4.85 -6.08
CA GLY A 206 -8.34 3.44 -5.70
C GLY A 206 -7.08 3.13 -4.89
N ALA A 207 -6.97 1.86 -4.49
CA ALA A 207 -5.85 1.35 -3.69
C ALA A 207 -4.52 1.27 -4.44
N ALA A 208 -4.55 1.30 -5.78
CA ALA A 208 -3.38 1.30 -6.65
C ALA A 208 -3.56 2.35 -7.74
N VAL A 209 -2.85 3.46 -7.58
CA VAL A 209 -2.85 4.61 -8.49
C VAL A 209 -1.43 4.82 -9.04
N ASP A 210 -1.34 5.30 -10.27
CA ASP A 210 -0.08 5.76 -10.86
C ASP A 210 -0.34 7.09 -11.56
N ALA A 211 -0.21 8.17 -10.80
CA ALA A 211 -0.47 9.52 -11.28
C ALA A 211 0.46 10.52 -10.61
N ASP A 212 0.88 11.52 -11.39
CA ASP A 212 1.61 12.66 -10.85
C ASP A 212 0.65 13.80 -10.51
N ALA A 213 0.87 14.44 -9.37
CA ALA A 213 0.10 15.59 -8.96
C ALA A 213 0.97 16.65 -8.29
N ARG A 214 0.57 17.91 -8.43
CA ARG A 214 1.09 19.02 -7.62
C ARG A 214 0.07 19.32 -6.53
N PHE A 215 0.50 19.13 -5.28
CA PHE A 215 -0.23 19.54 -4.10
C PHE A 215 0.19 20.96 -3.70
N THR A 216 -0.78 21.77 -3.27
CA THR A 216 -0.54 23.06 -2.64
C THR A 216 -1.48 23.20 -1.45
N GLY A 217 -0.94 23.41 -0.26
CA GLY A 217 -1.76 23.51 0.96
C GLY A 217 -0.91 23.61 2.22
N TYR A 218 -1.46 23.19 3.35
CA TYR A 218 -0.85 23.39 4.66
C TYR A 218 -0.40 22.08 5.28
N PHE A 219 0.74 22.10 5.96
CA PHE A 219 1.16 20.99 6.81
C PHE A 219 0.40 21.00 8.14
N LEU A 220 -0.21 19.87 8.51
CA LEU A 220 -0.90 19.71 9.79
C LEU A 220 0.00 19.07 10.85
N LYS A 221 0.42 17.82 10.62
CA LYS A 221 1.16 17.02 11.60
C LYS A 221 1.91 15.87 10.95
N ILE A 222 2.79 15.24 11.71
CA ILE A 222 3.24 13.87 11.41
C ILE A 222 2.17 12.92 11.94
N MET A 223 1.42 12.27 11.05
CA MET A 223 0.41 11.29 11.41
C MET A 223 1.05 9.92 11.59
N GLY A 224 0.85 9.33 12.76
CA GLY A 224 1.18 7.91 13.01
C GLY A 224 0.14 7.00 12.36
N TYR A 225 0.59 5.92 11.73
CA TYR A 225 -0.26 4.92 11.11
C TYR A 225 0.34 3.52 11.26
N GLU A 226 -0.52 2.50 11.21
CA GLU A 226 -0.09 1.10 11.22
C GLU A 226 0.23 0.64 9.80
N ALA A 227 1.48 0.24 9.58
CA ALA A 227 1.86 -0.52 8.39
C ALA A 227 1.88 -2.02 8.74
N SER A 228 1.96 -2.88 7.73
CA SER A 228 1.92 -4.34 7.92
C SER A 228 3.06 -4.89 8.78
N ASP A 229 4.15 -4.14 8.93
CA ASP A 229 5.37 -4.53 9.65
C ASP A 229 5.55 -3.78 10.97
N ALA A 230 5.27 -2.47 10.98
CA ALA A 230 5.50 -1.61 12.13
C ALA A 230 4.62 -0.37 12.11
N GLN A 231 4.51 0.30 13.25
CA GLN A 231 3.96 1.64 13.31
C GLN A 231 4.92 2.64 12.64
N ARG A 232 4.38 3.44 11.72
CA ARG A 232 5.13 4.41 10.91
C ARG A 232 4.51 5.79 11.06
N GLY A 233 5.20 6.80 10.53
CA GLY A 233 4.69 8.17 10.47
C GLY A 233 4.77 8.74 9.06
N ALA A 234 3.82 9.59 8.71
CA ALA A 234 3.79 10.32 7.44
C ALA A 234 3.36 11.78 7.69
N PRO A 235 4.01 12.76 7.04
CA PRO A 235 3.50 14.13 7.02
C PRO A 235 2.09 14.16 6.42
N LEU A 236 1.16 14.72 7.18
CA LEU A 236 -0.23 14.94 6.81
C LEU A 236 -0.44 16.39 6.39
N LEU A 237 -0.97 16.60 5.19
CA LEU A 237 -1.19 17.91 4.62
C LEU A 237 -2.61 18.07 4.10
N ILE A 238 -3.13 19.29 4.14
CA ILE A 238 -4.51 19.60 3.75
C ILE A 238 -4.48 20.75 2.74
N GLY A 239 -5.13 20.59 1.58
CA GLY A 239 -5.02 21.58 0.52
C GLY A 239 -5.73 21.24 -0.77
N LYS A 240 -5.21 21.79 -1.85
CA LYS A 240 -5.73 21.62 -3.22
C LYS A 240 -4.75 20.82 -4.06
N LEU A 241 -5.31 20.08 -5.02
CA LEU A 241 -4.56 19.22 -5.91
C LEU A 241 -4.67 19.71 -7.36
N LYS A 242 -3.57 19.61 -8.11
CA LYS A 242 -3.55 19.73 -9.58
C LYS A 242 -2.95 18.49 -10.18
N GLY A 243 -3.69 17.78 -11.04
CA GLY A 243 -3.14 16.68 -11.82
C GLY A 243 -2.03 17.16 -12.74
N LEU A 244 -0.94 16.39 -12.83
CA LEU A 244 0.13 16.60 -13.79
C LEU A 244 0.00 15.54 -14.90
N PRO A 245 0.37 15.88 -16.14
CA PRO A 245 0.50 14.86 -17.18
C PRO A 245 1.54 13.84 -16.72
N SER A 246 1.14 12.59 -16.48
CA SER A 246 2.09 11.52 -16.16
C SER A 246 3.08 11.40 -17.33
N ALA A 247 4.37 11.48 -17.02
CA ALA A 247 5.42 11.24 -18.01
C ALA A 247 5.43 9.74 -18.37
N GLY A 248 4.56 9.36 -19.30
CA GLY A 248 4.70 8.17 -20.15
C GLY A 248 4.92 6.84 -19.44
N LEU A 249 3.90 6.35 -18.73
CA LEU A 249 3.56 4.93 -18.79
C LEU A 249 2.07 4.84 -19.12
N PRO A 250 1.65 4.01 -20.11
CA PRO A 250 0.25 3.90 -20.44
C PRO A 250 -0.50 3.43 -19.20
N ALA A 251 -1.58 4.14 -18.86
CA ALA A 251 -2.53 3.68 -17.86
C ALA A 251 -2.85 2.21 -18.15
N ARG A 252 -2.60 1.33 -17.17
CA ARG A 252 -2.83 -0.11 -17.36
C ARG A 252 -4.30 -0.30 -17.70
N ASP A 253 -4.56 -0.71 -18.95
CA ASP A 253 -5.93 -0.83 -19.44
C ASP A 253 -6.71 -1.80 -18.53
N PRO A 254 -7.83 -1.39 -17.92
CA PRO A 254 -8.66 -2.26 -17.09
C PRO A 254 -9.12 -3.52 -17.86
N LYS A 255 -9.20 -3.47 -19.20
CA LYS A 255 -9.44 -4.64 -20.04
C LYS A 255 -8.24 -5.58 -20.08
N ALA A 256 -7.01 -5.06 -20.09
CA ALA A 256 -5.79 -5.87 -20.00
C ALA A 256 -5.69 -6.57 -18.63
N ALA A 257 -6.03 -5.88 -17.54
CA ALA A 257 -6.08 -6.49 -16.20
C ALA A 257 -7.14 -7.63 -16.10
N ARG A 258 -8.32 -7.43 -16.71
CA ARG A 258 -9.36 -8.47 -16.81
C ARG A 258 -8.93 -9.64 -17.70
N GLN A 259 -8.20 -9.38 -18.78
CA GLN A 259 -7.67 -10.41 -19.69
C GLN A 259 -6.57 -11.24 -19.04
N GLU A 260 -5.67 -10.62 -18.28
CA GLU A 260 -4.65 -11.32 -17.47
C GLU A 260 -5.29 -12.23 -16.41
N PHE A 261 -6.38 -11.78 -15.78
CA PHE A 261 -7.16 -12.63 -14.86
C PHE A 261 -7.70 -13.87 -15.57
N TRP A 262 -8.36 -13.72 -16.73
CA TRP A 262 -8.87 -14.86 -17.50
C TRP A 262 -7.78 -15.78 -18.03
N GLN A 263 -6.62 -15.25 -18.45
CA GLN A 263 -5.46 -16.06 -18.83
C GLN A 263 -4.94 -16.89 -17.65
N SER A 264 -4.89 -16.34 -16.45
CA SER A 264 -4.49 -17.08 -15.25
C SER A 264 -5.47 -18.21 -14.89
N VAL A 265 -6.78 -17.98 -15.09
CA VAL A 265 -7.82 -18.99 -14.92
C VAL A 265 -7.65 -20.12 -15.95
N ILE A 266 -7.41 -19.78 -17.22
CA ILE A 266 -7.19 -20.76 -18.29
C ILE A 266 -5.93 -21.59 -18.01
N ILE A 267 -4.81 -20.95 -17.65
CA ILE A 267 -3.57 -21.66 -17.29
C ILE A 267 -3.81 -22.59 -16.10
N GLY A 268 -4.52 -22.13 -15.07
CA GLY A 268 -4.89 -22.96 -13.92
C GLY A 268 -5.71 -24.20 -14.32
N LEU A 269 -6.71 -24.03 -15.18
CA LEU A 269 -7.53 -25.15 -15.68
C LEU A 269 -6.73 -26.13 -16.53
N VAL A 270 -5.80 -25.65 -17.36
CA VAL A 270 -4.91 -26.51 -18.16
C VAL A 270 -3.99 -27.33 -17.25
N VAL A 271 -3.40 -26.72 -16.22
CA VAL A 271 -2.55 -27.43 -15.25
C VAL A 271 -3.36 -28.50 -14.50
N ILE A 272 -4.57 -28.18 -14.07
CA ILE A 272 -5.48 -29.15 -13.41
C ILE A 272 -5.84 -30.29 -14.38
N GLY A 273 -6.14 -29.99 -15.64
CA GLY A 273 -6.43 -30.99 -16.66
C GLY A 273 -5.26 -31.94 -16.93
N ILE A 274 -4.03 -31.41 -17.01
CA ILE A 274 -2.81 -32.21 -17.19
C ILE A 274 -2.58 -33.13 -15.97
N LEU A 275 -2.75 -32.61 -14.76
CA LEU A 275 -2.63 -33.38 -13.52
C LEU A 275 -3.71 -34.46 -13.39
N ALA A 276 -4.93 -34.19 -13.87
CA ALA A 276 -6.02 -35.16 -13.90
C ALA A 276 -5.82 -36.23 -14.99
N ALA A 277 -5.13 -35.90 -16.09
CA ALA A 277 -4.83 -36.83 -17.18
C ALA A 277 -3.64 -37.76 -16.88
N LEU A 278 -2.69 -37.33 -16.03
CA LEU A 278 -1.51 -38.09 -15.59
C LEU A 278 -1.78 -39.55 -15.13
N PRO A 279 -2.84 -39.86 -14.35
CA PRO A 279 -3.18 -41.25 -13.99
C PRO A 279 -3.76 -42.09 -15.14
N TYR A 280 -4.28 -41.46 -16.20
CA TYR A 280 -4.87 -42.14 -17.36
C TYR A 280 -3.90 -42.34 -18.51
N ILE A 281 -2.70 -41.76 -18.44
CA ILE A 281 -1.63 -42.03 -19.40
C ILE A 281 -1.11 -43.44 -19.12
N PRO A 282 -1.35 -44.44 -20.02
CA PRO A 282 -0.77 -45.76 -19.86
C PRO A 282 0.74 -45.60 -19.98
N TRP A 283 1.47 -45.76 -18.89
CA TRP A 283 2.92 -45.59 -18.83
C TRP A 283 3.62 -46.93 -19.06
N PRO A 284 4.07 -47.28 -20.29
CA PRO A 284 4.63 -48.60 -20.61
C PRO A 284 6.02 -48.89 -20.01
N TRP A 285 6.63 -47.96 -19.26
CA TRP A 285 8.02 -48.12 -18.78
C TRP A 285 8.18 -48.66 -17.35
N ARG A 286 7.12 -49.16 -16.69
CA ARG A 286 7.26 -49.85 -15.39
C ARG A 286 7.61 -51.34 -15.47
N LYS A 287 7.99 -51.86 -16.64
CA LYS A 287 8.48 -53.25 -16.76
C LYS A 287 9.86 -53.29 -17.42
N LYS A 288 10.90 -53.13 -16.59
CA LYS A 288 12.22 -53.77 -16.67
C LYS A 288 13.14 -53.17 -15.57
N ALA A 289 12.88 -53.51 -14.31
CA ALA A 289 13.94 -53.55 -13.32
C ALA A 289 14.30 -55.03 -13.16
N ALA A 290 15.40 -55.41 -13.80
CA ALA A 290 15.96 -56.75 -13.78
C ALA A 290 16.31 -57.17 -12.34
N SER A 291 16.22 -58.48 -12.12
CA SER A 291 16.59 -59.21 -10.91
C SER A 291 17.85 -58.68 -10.23
N VAL A 292 17.70 -58.09 -9.04
CA VAL A 292 18.79 -57.94 -8.09
C VAL A 292 19.08 -59.34 -7.55
N ARG A 293 20.15 -59.97 -8.05
CA ARG A 293 20.76 -61.16 -7.43
C ARG A 293 21.19 -60.79 -6.02
N GLN A 294 20.65 -61.47 -5.01
CA GLN A 294 21.20 -61.44 -3.66
C GLN A 294 22.62 -62.01 -3.69
N VAL A 295 23.62 -61.16 -3.53
CA VAL A 295 24.93 -61.59 -3.05
C VAL A 295 24.77 -61.72 -1.54
N VAL A 296 24.66 -62.95 -1.07
CA VAL A 296 24.79 -63.29 0.35
C VAL A 296 26.25 -63.06 0.72
N ILE A 297 26.55 -61.95 1.39
CA ILE A 297 27.79 -61.79 2.13
C ILE A 297 27.55 -62.45 3.49
N LYS A 298 28.11 -63.64 3.65
CA LYS A 298 28.19 -64.34 4.92
C LYS A 298 29.35 -63.70 5.69
N HIS A 299 29.06 -62.74 6.57
CA HIS A 299 30.04 -62.29 7.56
C HIS A 299 30.14 -63.39 8.62
N SER A 300 31.32 -64.03 8.70
CA SER A 300 31.69 -64.93 9.78
C SER A 300 32.02 -64.12 11.03
N GLU A 301 31.38 -64.46 12.13
CA GLU A 301 31.59 -63.87 13.46
C GLU A 301 33.03 -64.06 13.99
N ASP A 302 33.83 -64.90 13.33
CA ASP A 302 35.20 -65.25 13.73
C ASP A 302 36.24 -64.12 13.48
N GLU A 303 36.02 -63.21 12.52
CA GLU A 303 36.98 -62.12 12.23
C GLU A 303 36.93 -60.98 13.27
N ALA A 304 35.80 -60.84 13.99
CA ALA A 304 35.63 -59.80 15.00
C ALA A 304 36.35 -60.14 16.31
N GLU A 305 36.43 -61.42 16.69
CA GLU A 305 37.16 -61.87 17.89
C GLU A 305 38.69 -61.87 17.69
N GLU A 306 39.16 -62.10 16.46
CA GLU A 306 40.59 -62.01 16.13
C GLU A 306 41.11 -60.56 16.17
N TRP A 307 40.26 -59.58 15.86
CA TRP A 307 40.63 -58.17 15.91
C TRP A 307 40.68 -57.60 17.33
N LEU A 308 39.87 -58.13 18.25
CA LEU A 308 39.82 -57.73 19.66
C LEU A 308 40.92 -58.38 20.54
N SER A 309 41.54 -59.46 20.08
CA SER A 309 42.55 -60.20 20.85
C SER A 309 44.00 -59.72 20.63
N LYS A 310 44.24 -58.73 19.75
CA LYS A 310 45.58 -58.14 19.57
C LYS A 310 45.81 -56.96 20.54
N PRO A 311 46.76 -57.06 21.49
CA PRO A 311 47.12 -55.93 22.33
C PRO A 311 47.88 -54.85 21.54
N PRO A 312 47.70 -53.56 21.84
CA PRO A 312 48.43 -52.48 21.20
C PRO A 312 49.92 -52.56 21.57
N THR A 313 50.78 -52.67 20.56
CA THR A 313 52.23 -52.69 20.70
C THR A 313 52.80 -51.26 20.63
N GLY A 314 53.59 -50.90 21.66
CA GLY A 314 54.66 -49.86 21.77
C GLY A 314 54.42 -48.48 21.16
N ARG A 315 54.37 -47.35 21.89
CA ARG A 315 55.38 -46.73 22.79
C ARG A 315 56.79 -46.57 22.18
N GLY A 316 57.02 -45.41 21.56
CA GLY A 316 58.27 -44.61 21.68
C GLY A 316 57.80 -43.16 22.01
N ASP A 317 58.21 -42.47 23.07
CA ASP A 317 59.56 -41.96 23.40
C ASP A 317 60.19 -41.28 22.16
N GLY A 318 60.58 -40.00 22.15
CA GLY A 318 60.72 -39.00 23.21
C GLY A 318 61.81 -37.99 22.81
N SER A 319 61.65 -36.71 23.23
CA SER A 319 62.67 -35.62 23.21
C SER A 319 63.07 -35.04 21.83
N SER A 320 63.27 -33.73 21.60
CA SER A 320 63.39 -32.54 22.45
C SER A 320 63.34 -31.23 21.62
N GLY A 321 62.94 -30.13 22.28
CA GLY A 321 63.40 -28.75 22.05
C GLY A 321 62.76 -27.98 20.89
N SER A 322 62.58 -26.66 20.93
CA SER A 322 62.78 -25.61 21.93
C SER A 322 62.19 -24.33 21.31
N ASP A 323 61.66 -23.46 22.18
CA ASP A 323 61.54 -22.00 22.08
C ASP A 323 61.13 -21.32 20.76
N ALA A 324 60.00 -20.61 20.82
CA ALA A 324 59.98 -19.18 20.48
C ALA A 324 58.71 -18.52 21.03
N ASP A 325 58.91 -17.88 22.18
CA ASP A 325 58.20 -16.73 22.69
C ASP A 325 58.06 -15.62 21.62
N ARG A 326 56.85 -15.06 21.44
CA ARG A 326 56.66 -13.68 20.95
C ARG A 326 55.22 -13.20 21.16
N SER A 327 55.09 -12.46 22.25
CA SER A 327 54.08 -11.44 22.50
C SER A 327 54.35 -10.18 21.65
N PHE A 328 53.30 -9.62 21.04
CA PHE A 328 53.14 -8.22 20.61
C PHE A 328 51.61 -8.00 20.58
N GLN A 329 51.05 -7.24 21.53
CA GLN A 329 50.76 -5.80 21.42
C GLN A 329 49.97 -5.41 20.18
#